data_AF-A0A926UKJ8-F1
#
_entry.id   AF-A0A926UKJ8-F1
#
_cell.length_a   1.000
_cell.length_b   1.000
_cell.length_c   1.000
_cell.angle_alpha   90.00
_cell.angle_beta   90.00
_cell.angle_gamma   90.00
#
_symmetry.space_group_name_H-M   'P 1'
#
loop_
_entity.id
_entity.type
_entity.pdbx_description
1 polymer ?
#
loop_
_entity_poly.entity_id
_entity_poly.type
_entity_poly.pdbx_seq_one_letter_code
_entity_poly.pdbx_strand_id
1 'polypeptide(L)'
;MPNSLMYAEDHFVVLETNQPEQILTAAELLAKLANILAETPNSDLPFDVQKIDSIPKQARYLLDTSCELDVGLGKYLQWYAVRLEK
;
A
#
# COMPACT_ATOMS: atom_id res chain seq x y z
N MET A 1 27.78 -5.14 13.08
CA MET A 1 26.71 -4.13 12.93
C MET A 1 25.41 -4.82 13.31
N PRO A 2 24.67 -4.35 14.32
CA PRO A 2 23.39 -4.96 14.65
C PRO A 2 22.43 -4.65 13.51
N ASN A 3 22.13 -5.67 12.71
CA ASN A 3 21.09 -5.58 11.69
C ASN A 3 19.78 -5.43 12.47
N SER A 4 19.25 -4.21 12.52
CA SER A 4 18.01 -3.85 13.21
C SER A 4 16.81 -4.42 12.45
N LEU A 5 16.74 -5.75 12.37
CA LEU A 5 15.61 -6.55 11.91
C LEU A 5 14.78 -7.01 13.13
N MET A 6 14.67 -6.16 14.16
CA MET A 6 13.92 -6.48 15.39
C MET A 6 12.45 -6.09 15.27
N TYR A 7 11.68 -6.73 14.37
CA TYR A 7 10.22 -6.65 14.33
C TYR A 7 9.61 -5.35 13.78
N ALA A 8 9.95 -4.99 12.54
CA ALA A 8 9.08 -4.12 11.74
C ALA A 8 8.16 -4.99 10.85
N GLU A 9 7.52 -5.99 11.44
CA GLU A 9 6.32 -6.56 10.83
C GLU A 9 5.18 -5.58 11.13
N ASP A 10 5.22 -4.42 10.49
CA ASP A 10 4.06 -3.53 10.45
C ASP A 10 2.96 -4.32 9.72
N HIS A 11 1.96 -4.71 10.51
CA HIS A 11 0.74 -5.28 10.02
C HIS A 11 -0.14 -4.14 9.56
N PHE A 12 -0.75 -4.29 8.40
CA PHE A 12 -1.65 -3.32 7.82
C PHE A 12 -3.03 -3.93 7.74
N VAL A 13 -4.01 -3.27 8.33
CA VAL A 13 -5.42 -3.58 8.10
C VAL A 13 -5.81 -2.93 6.80
N VAL A 14 -6.14 -3.74 5.81
CA VAL A 14 -6.54 -3.33 4.46
C VAL A 14 -8.04 -3.45 4.33
N LEU A 15 -8.67 -2.36 3.89
CA LEU A 15 -10.08 -2.25 3.58
C LEU A 15 -10.24 -2.09 2.08
N GLU A 16 -11.08 -2.94 1.50
CA GLU A 16 -11.37 -2.94 0.07
C GLU A 16 -12.88 -2.86 -0.14
N THR A 17 -13.28 -2.22 -1.23
CA THR A 17 -14.69 -2.12 -1.60
C THR A 17 -15.31 -3.52 -1.78
N ASN A 18 -16.40 -3.80 -1.06
CA ASN A 18 -17.12 -5.09 -1.04
C ASN A 18 -16.35 -6.27 -0.42
N GLN A 19 -15.27 -6.03 0.32
CA GLN A 19 -14.50 -7.08 0.99
C GLN A 19 -14.40 -6.79 2.50
N PRO A 20 -14.31 -7.83 3.34
CA PRO A 20 -14.03 -7.65 4.75
C PRO A 20 -12.61 -7.10 4.97
N GLU A 21 -12.37 -6.51 6.13
CA GLU A 21 -11.05 -6.07 6.56
C GLU A 21 -10.06 -7.24 6.61
N GLN A 22 -8.87 -7.05 6.03
CA GLN A 22 -7.82 -8.06 5.96
C GLN A 22 -6.53 -7.54 6.57
N ILE A 23 -5.86 -8.36 7.38
CA ILE A 23 -4.55 -8.01 7.92
C ILE A 23 -3.49 -8.56 6.98
N LEU A 24 -2.75 -7.65 6.33
CA LEU A 24 -1.63 -7.97 5.45
C LEU A 24 -0.32 -7.50 6.07
N THR A 25 0.77 -8.16 5.76
CA THR A 25 2.10 -7.62 6.06
C THR A 25 2.45 -6.48 5.11
N ALA A 26 3.41 -5.63 5.49
CA ALA A 26 3.95 -4.59 4.60
C ALA A 26 4.33 -5.14 3.20
N ALA A 27 4.95 -6.33 3.15
CA ALA A 27 5.37 -6.94 1.90
C ALA A 27 4.18 -7.35 1.01
N GLU A 28 3.14 -7.92 1.60
CA GLU A 28 1.92 -8.32 0.89
C GLU A 28 1.14 -7.11 0.38
N LEU A 29 0.99 -6.08 1.22
CA LEU A 29 0.34 -4.84 0.82
C LEU A 29 1.07 -4.16 -0.35
N LEU A 30 2.41 -4.14 -0.31
CA LEU A 30 3.20 -3.60 -1.42
C LEU A 30 3.03 -4.38 -2.72
N ALA A 31 3.01 -5.72 -2.64
CA ALA A 31 2.76 -6.55 -3.81
C ALA A 31 1.35 -6.30 -4.38
N LYS A 32 0.36 -6.12 -3.50
CA LYS A 32 -1.02 -5.82 -3.87
C LYS A 32 -1.15 -4.45 -4.52
N LEU A 33 -0.56 -3.42 -3.91
CA LEU A 33 -0.47 -2.07 -4.47
C LEU A 33 0.23 -2.10 -5.83
N ALA A 34 1.35 -2.82 -5.97
CA ALA A 34 2.06 -2.95 -7.24
C ALA A 34 1.20 -3.56 -8.34
N ASN A 35 0.41 -4.59 -8.04
CA ASN A 35 -0.53 -5.17 -9.01
C ASN A 35 -1.60 -4.16 -9.41
N ILE A 36 -2.18 -3.45 -8.45
CA ILE A 36 -3.21 -2.45 -8.73
C ILE A 36 -2.63 -1.32 -9.58
N LEU A 37 -1.46 -0.78 -9.23
CA LEU A 37 -0.76 0.25 -10.00
C LEU A 37 -0.40 -0.21 -11.42
N ALA A 38 -0.21 -1.51 -11.64
CA ALA A 38 0.02 -2.06 -12.97
C ALA A 38 -1.27 -2.13 -13.81
N GLU A 39 -2.44 -2.26 -13.16
CA GLU A 39 -3.76 -2.24 -13.81
C GLU A 39 -4.33 -0.81 -13.94
N THR A 40 -3.95 0.10 -13.03
CA THR A 40 -4.39 1.49 -13.00
C THR A 40 -3.53 2.34 -13.95
N PRO A 41 -4.13 3.12 -14.86
CA PRO A 41 -3.39 4.01 -15.74
C PRO A 41 -2.72 5.14 -14.93
N ASN A 42 -1.49 5.50 -15.31
CA ASN A 42 -0.70 6.52 -14.62
C ASN A 42 -1.41 7.89 -14.54
N SER A 43 -2.31 8.19 -15.48
CA SER A 43 -3.12 9.41 -15.49
C SER A 43 -4.10 9.54 -14.31
N ASP A 44 -4.47 8.42 -13.70
CA ASP A 44 -5.37 8.37 -12.53
C ASP A 44 -4.60 8.50 -11.21
N LEU A 45 -3.27 8.32 -11.24
CA LEU A 45 -2.42 8.37 -10.06
C LEU A 45 -2.09 9.81 -9.65
N PRO A 46 -1.77 10.05 -8.36
CA PRO A 46 -1.33 11.36 -7.90
C PRO A 46 -0.06 11.82 -8.61
N PHE A 47 0.10 13.13 -8.84
CA PHE A 47 1.26 13.69 -9.56
C PHE A 47 2.62 13.29 -8.95
N ASP A 48 2.70 13.11 -7.64
CA ASP A 48 3.93 12.63 -6.97
C ASP A 48 4.26 11.18 -7.32
N VAL A 49 3.24 10.32 -7.44
CA VAL A 49 3.39 8.91 -7.83
C VAL A 49 3.76 8.81 -9.31
N GLN A 50 3.18 9.68 -10.15
CA GLN A 50 3.48 9.74 -11.59
C GLN A 50 4.95 10.02 -11.89
N LYS A 51 5.65 10.78 -11.03
CA LYS A 51 7.09 11.08 -11.18
C LYS A 51 8.01 9.89 -10.92
N ILE A 52 7.48 8.80 -10.35
CA ILE A 52 8.27 7.64 -9.98
C ILE A 52 8.24 6.63 -11.12
N ASP A 53 9.37 6.38 -11.77
CA ASP A 53 9.49 5.44 -12.90
C ASP A 53 9.27 3.95 -12.57
N SER A 54 9.02 3.59 -11.31
CA SER A 54 8.98 2.18 -10.89
C SER A 54 7.77 1.88 -10.01
N ILE A 55 6.91 0.97 -10.47
CA ILE A 55 5.74 0.44 -9.75
C ILE A 55 6.04 0.08 -8.29
N PRO A 56 7.08 -0.72 -7.95
CA PRO A 56 7.36 -1.04 -6.55
C PRO A 56 7.77 0.18 -5.72
N LYS A 57 8.37 1.20 -6.34
CA LYS A 57 8.68 2.47 -5.65
C LYS A 57 7.43 3.32 -5.47
N GLN A 58 6.52 3.32 -6.45
CA GLN A 58 5.21 3.98 -6.34
C GLN A 58 4.40 3.38 -5.19
N ALA A 59 4.32 2.06 -5.11
CA ALA A 59 3.65 1.35 -4.01
C ALA A 59 4.27 1.69 -2.66
N ARG A 60 5.60 1.73 -2.57
CA ARG A 60 6.31 2.10 -1.34
C ARG A 60 6.05 3.55 -0.93
N TYR A 61 6.04 4.46 -1.90
CA TYR A 61 5.75 5.86 -1.67
C TYR A 61 4.32 6.03 -1.14
N LEU A 62 3.34 5.41 -1.80
CA LEU A 62 1.96 5.39 -1.35
C LEU A 62 1.83 4.85 0.06
N LEU A 63 2.46 3.73 0.39
CA LEU A 63 2.42 3.15 1.74
C LEU A 63 2.95 4.11 2.83
N ASP A 64 3.97 4.91 2.50
CA ASP A 64 4.65 5.81 3.45
C ASP A 64 3.93 7.18 3.57
N THR A 65 3.44 7.72 2.46
CA THR A 65 2.82 9.06 2.42
C THR A 65 1.30 9.05 2.48
N SER A 66 0.68 7.92 2.17
CA SER A 66 -0.77 7.78 2.01
C SER A 66 -1.29 6.56 2.76
N CYS A 67 -2.53 6.65 3.23
CA CYS A 67 -3.23 5.54 3.88
C CYS A 67 -4.42 5.05 3.04
N GLU A 68 -4.58 5.61 1.85
CA GLU A 68 -5.64 5.28 0.91
C GLU A 68 -5.16 5.45 -0.52
N LEU A 69 -5.75 4.65 -1.41
CA LEU A 69 -5.60 4.72 -2.84
C LEU A 69 -6.98 4.60 -3.46
N ASP A 70 -7.36 5.60 -4.24
CA ASP A 70 -8.44 5.45 -5.20
C ASP A 70 -7.91 4.63 -6.36
N VAL A 71 -8.54 3.48 -6.62
CA VAL A 71 -8.08 2.52 -7.62
C VAL A 71 -8.92 2.61 -8.90
N GLY A 72 -9.76 3.65 -9.01
CA GLY A 72 -10.69 3.85 -10.10
C GLY A 72 -11.87 2.87 -10.09
N LEU A 73 -12.84 3.11 -10.98
CA LEU A 73 -14.04 2.27 -11.15
C LEU A 73 -14.96 2.21 -9.91
N GLY A 74 -14.92 3.22 -9.04
CA GLY A 74 -15.69 3.27 -7.80
C GLY A 74 -15.19 2.29 -6.73
N LYS A 75 -13.96 1.80 -6.88
CA LYS A 75 -13.27 0.98 -5.90
C LYS A 75 -12.23 1.84 -5.18
N TYR A 76 -12.09 1.60 -3.89
CA TYR A 76 -11.10 2.20 -3.02
C TYR A 76 -10.33 1.11 -2.29
N LEU A 77 -9.09 1.42 -1.96
CA LEU A 77 -8.23 0.63 -1.10
C LEU A 77 -7.74 1.54 0.03
N GLN A 78 -8.08 1.22 1.27
CA GLN A 78 -7.55 1.92 2.44
C GLN A 78 -6.70 0.95 3.24
N TRP A 79 -5.64 1.44 3.88
CA TRP A 79 -4.81 0.63 4.76
C TRP A 79 -4.39 1.41 6.00
N TYR A 80 -4.34 0.72 7.13
CA TYR A 80 -3.98 1.30 8.41
C TYR A 80 -2.86 0.47 9.03
N ALA A 81 -1.74 1.11 9.33
CA ALA A 81 -0.67 0.49 10.11
C ALA A 81 -1.18 0.22 11.53
N VAL A 82 -1.22 -1.05 11.93
CA VAL A 82 -1.56 -1.46 13.28
C VAL A 82 -0.31 -1.96 13.98
N ARG A 83 0.05 -1.27 15.08
CA ARG A 83 1.01 -1.81 16.03
C ARG A 83 0.27 -2.72 16.99
N LEU A 84 0.57 -4.01 16.93
CA LEU A 84 0.13 -4.97 17.95
C LEU A 84 0.89 -4.66 19.24
N GLU A 85 0.45 -3.66 19.99
CA GLU A 85 0.91 -3.42 21.35
C GLU A 85 0.32 -4.51 22.25
N LYS A 86 1.20 -5.18 22.99
CA LYS A 86 0.92 -6.39 23.77
C LYS A 86 0.42 -6.05 25.17
#